data_AF-A0A7W4IEU5-F1
#
_entry.id   AF-A0A7W4IEU5-F1
#
_cell.length_a   1.000
_cell.length_b   1.000
_cell.length_c   1.000
_cell.angle_alpha   90.00
_cell.angle_beta   90.00
_cell.angle_gamma   90.00
#
_symmetry.space_group_name_H-M   'P 1'
#
loop_
_entity.id
_entity.type
_entity.pdbx_description
1 polymer ?
#
loop_
_entity_poly.entity_id
_entity_poly.type
_entity_poly.pdbx_seq_one_letter_code
_entity_poly.pdbx_strand_id
1 'polypeptide(L)' 'MPSLRSDREAEDFVATADLTQYDLSGFKPMRFEIEPKPDVAQPW' A
#
# COMPACT_ATOMS: atom_id res chain seq x y z
N MET A 1 13.87 -4.09 2.65
CA MET A 1 12.63 -4.75 2.19
C MET A 1 12.94 -5.62 0.97
N PRO A 2 12.41 -6.85 0.88
CA PRO A 2 12.54 -7.69 -0.31
C PRO A 2 11.66 -7.18 -1.46
N SER A 3 12.03 -7.52 -2.69
CA SER A 3 11.22 -7.21 -3.89
C SER A 3 10.14 -8.28 -4.08
N LEU A 4 8.88 -7.91 -3.84
CA LEU A 4 7.70 -8.76 -3.98
C LEU A 4 7.03 -8.50 -5.33
N ARG A 5 6.59 -9.56 -6.05
CA ARG A 5 6.09 -9.44 -7.43
C ARG A 5 4.57 -9.48 -7.55
N SER A 6 3.88 -9.73 -6.45
CA SER A 6 2.42 -9.78 -6.40
C SER A 6 1.90 -9.37 -5.03
N ASP A 7 0.65 -8.90 -4.99
CA ASP A 7 -0.03 -8.60 -3.73
C ASP A 7 -0.10 -9.84 -2.84
N ARG A 8 -0.35 -11.02 -3.43
CA ARG A 8 -0.36 -12.28 -2.69
C ARG A 8 0.96 -12.57 -1.99
N GLU A 9 2.09 -12.38 -2.67
CA GLU A 9 3.42 -12.54 -2.05
C GLU A 9 3.64 -11.51 -0.93
N ALA A 10 3.07 -10.32 -1.05
CA ALA A 10 3.14 -9.31 0.00
C ALA A 10 2.34 -9.70 1.24
N GLU A 11 1.12 -10.19 1.06
CA GLU A 11 0.28 -10.71 2.14
C GLU A 11 0.97 -11.87 2.87
N ASP A 12 1.47 -12.86 2.12
CA ASP A 12 2.15 -14.03 2.68
C ASP A 12 3.45 -13.63 3.43
N PHE A 13 4.19 -12.64 2.91
CA PHE A 13 5.39 -12.11 3.55
C PHE A 13 5.06 -11.41 4.88
N VAL A 14 4.10 -10.49 4.90
CA VAL A 14 3.72 -9.77 6.13
C VAL A 14 3.18 -10.71 7.19
N ALA A 15 2.46 -11.77 6.79
CA ALA A 15 1.89 -12.74 7.71
C ALA A 15 2.93 -13.61 8.41
N THR A 16 4.10 -13.83 7.80
CA THR A 16 5.07 -14.84 8.26
C THR A 16 6.45 -14.29 8.60
N ALA A 17 6.82 -13.13 8.05
CA ALA A 17 8.13 -12.54 8.27
C ALA A 17 8.24 -11.86 9.63
N ASP A 18 9.40 -12.01 10.27
CA ASP A 18 9.76 -11.17 11.42
C ASP A 18 10.19 -9.78 10.93
N LEU A 19 9.24 -8.83 10.98
CA LEU A 19 9.43 -7.46 10.53
C LEU A 19 10.42 -6.66 11.39
N THR A 20 10.78 -7.14 12.59
CA THR A 20 11.74 -6.46 13.48
C THR A 20 13.18 -6.52 12.94
N GLN A 21 13.45 -7.46 12.04
CA GLN A 21 14.77 -7.63 11.43
C GLN A 21 15.00 -6.69 10.23
N TYR A 22 13.97 -5.98 9.80
CA TYR A 22 14.05 -5.08 8.65
C TYR A 22 14.14 -3.63 9.10
N ASP A 23 14.98 -2.86 8.42
CA ASP A 23 14.99 -1.41 8.59
C ASP A 23 13.73 -0.81 7.94
N LEU A 24 12.75 -0.51 8.80
CA LEU A 24 11.50 0.15 8.43
C LEU A 24 11.55 1.67 8.66
N SER A 25 12.68 2.23 9.12
CA SER A 25 12.80 3.66 9.40
C SER A 25 12.73 4.54 8.15
N GLY A 26 13.03 3.97 6.98
CA GLY A 26 12.90 4.64 5.69
C GLY A 26 11.47 4.80 5.17
N PHE A 27 10.47 4.18 5.83
CA PHE A 27 9.07 4.34 5.43
C PHE A 27 8.60 5.75 5.75
N LYS A 28 8.30 6.52 4.70
CA LYS A 28 7.76 7.87 4.84
C LYS A 28 6.24 7.79 4.93
N PRO A 29 5.60 8.53 5.84
CA PRO A 29 4.16 8.72 5.81
C PRO A 29 3.75 9.24 4.44
N MET A 30 2.90 8.49 3.74
CA MET A 30 2.42 8.84 2.41
C MET A 30 0.99 9.37 2.55
N ARG A 31 0.77 10.64 2.19
CA ARG A 31 -0.57 11.24 2.12
C ARG A 31 -1.08 11.07 0.71
N PHE A 32 -2.09 10.23 0.54
CA PHE A 32 -2.80 10.10 -0.73
C PHE A 32 -3.88 11.17 -0.79
N GLU A 33 -3.76 12.10 -1.73
CA GLU A 33 -4.87 12.99 -2.08
C GLU A 33 -5.74 12.23 -3.09
N ILE A 34 -6.95 11.89 -2.67
CA ILE A 34 -7.94 11.28 -3.55
C ILE A 34 -8.58 12.41 -4.33
N GLU A 35 -8.38 12.43 -5.65
CA GLU A 35 -9.10 13.35 -6.53
C GLU A 35 -10.61 13.21 -6.26
N PRO A 36 -11.35 14.32 -6.11
CA PRO A 36 -12.80 14.26 -5.98
C PRO A 36 -13.34 13.47 -7.17
N LYS A 37 -14.20 12.48 -6.90
CA LYS A 37 -14.91 11.79 -7.97
C LYS A 37 -15.54 12.87 -8.85
N PRO A 38 -15.29 12.88 -10.18
CA PRO A 38 -15.93 13.86 -11.04
C PRO A 38 -17.44 13.77 -10.80
N ASP A 39 -18.02 14.93 -10.50
CA ASP A 39 -19.46 15.05 -10.33
C ASP A 39 -20.10 14.68 -11.67
N VAL A 40 -20.46 13.41 -11.80
CA VAL A 40 -21.37 12.96 -12.85
C VAL A 40 -22.72 13.49 -12.46
N ALA A 41 -22.93 14.78 -12.72
CA ALA A 41 -24.25 15.36 -12.95
C ALA A 41 -24.80 14.74 -14.23
N GLN A 42 -25.15 13.45 -14.16
CA GLN A 42 -25.99 12.77 -15.12
C GLN A 42 -27.42 12.89 -14.55
N PRO A 43 -28.35 13.59 -15.23
CA PRO A 43 -29.75 13.36 -14.95
C PRO A 43 -30.07 11.94 -15.44
N TRP A 44 -30.49 11.10 -14.48
CA TRP A 44 -30.98 9.71 -14.59
C TRP A 44 -30.00 8.62 -15.06
#